data_AF-A0A8D8NKB1-F1
#
_entry.id   AF-A0A8D8NKB1-F1
#
_cell.length_a   1.000
_cell.length_b   1.000
_cell.length_c   1.000
_cell.angle_alpha   90.00
_cell.angle_beta   90.00
_cell.angle_gamma   90.00
#
_symmetry.space_group_name_H-M   'P 1'
#
loop_
_entity.id
_entity.type
_entity.pdbx_description
1 polymer ?
#
loop_
_entity_poly.entity_id
_entity_poly.type
_entity_poly.pdbx_seq_one_letter_code
_entity_poly.pdbx_strand_id
1 'polypeptide(L)'
;IVSIACRLKLPSLSSRDHPQKQSSAMGHGFGELAKVRGIVTHKISPFEQRAFANWWTKAIPNTLRRIRSQIFIVAPPFVVGYLVYNYVETLHTQLNRKNPKDFENDV
;
A
#
# COMPACT_ATOMS: atom_id res chain seq x y z
N ILE A 1 -4.89 -31.89 -14.69
CA ILE A 1 -4.11 -33.09 -15.09
C ILE A 1 -2.67 -32.59 -15.26
N VAL A 2 -1.70 -32.72 -14.36
CA VAL A 2 -1.38 -33.69 -13.30
C VAL A 2 -0.65 -32.92 -12.19
N SER A 3 -1.15 -32.99 -10.96
CA SER A 3 -0.34 -33.18 -9.73
C SER A 3 -1.32 -33.21 -8.56
N ILE A 4 -1.88 -34.40 -8.40
CA ILE A 4 -2.56 -34.87 -7.19
C ILE A 4 -1.45 -35.36 -6.25
N ALA A 5 -1.74 -35.28 -4.94
CA ALA A 5 -0.92 -35.67 -3.78
C ALA A 5 0.02 -34.57 -3.27
N CYS A 6 0.04 -34.18 -2.01
CA CYS A 6 -0.51 -34.78 -0.80
C CYS A 6 -0.78 -33.63 0.17
N ARG A 7 -2.02 -33.11 0.20
CA ARG A 7 -2.43 -32.16 1.22
C ARG A 7 -2.92 -32.96 2.41
N LEU A 8 -1.98 -33.45 3.21
CA LEU A 8 -2.29 -33.98 4.54
C LEU A 8 -3.12 -32.92 5.26
N LYS A 9 -4.39 -33.27 5.45
CA LYS A 9 -5.39 -32.55 6.20
C LYS A 9 -4.92 -32.52 7.65
N LEU A 10 -4.10 -31.51 8.00
CA LEU A 10 -3.91 -31.16 9.40
C LEU A 10 -5.30 -30.85 9.97
N PRO A 11 -5.70 -31.48 11.09
CA PRO A 11 -6.95 -31.17 11.73
C PRO A 11 -6.95 -29.68 12.10
N SER A 12 -7.90 -28.96 11.52
CA SER A 12 -8.22 -27.60 11.89
C SER A 12 -8.65 -27.61 13.36
N LEU A 13 -7.74 -27.18 14.24
CA LEU A 13 -8.08 -26.79 15.61
C LEU A 13 -9.13 -25.69 15.50
N SER A 14 -10.37 -26.09 15.76
CA SER A 14 -11.52 -25.22 15.91
C SER A 14 -11.32 -24.44 17.20
N SER A 15 -10.71 -23.27 17.09
CA SER A 15 -10.69 -22.29 18.17
C SER A 15 -12.09 -21.68 18.27
N ARG A 16 -12.82 -22.02 19.34
CA ARG A 16 -14.01 -21.29 19.75
C ARG A 16 -13.56 -19.93 20.29
N ASP A 17 -13.66 -18.90 19.47
CA ASP A 17 -13.35 -17.53 19.91
C ASP A 17 -14.54 -16.98 20.72
N HIS A 18 -14.40 -16.97 22.05
CA HIS A 18 -15.26 -16.17 22.91
C HIS A 18 -14.87 -14.69 22.75
N PRO A 19 -15.82 -13.76 22.52
CA PRO A 19 -15.52 -12.34 22.42
C PRO A 19 -15.06 -11.81 23.79
N GLN A 20 -13.75 -11.61 23.95
CA GLN A 20 -13.17 -10.91 25.09
C GLN A 20 -13.43 -9.41 24.89
N LYS A 21 -14.49 -8.88 25.53
CA LYS A 21 -14.75 -7.44 25.62
C LYS A 21 -13.61 -6.79 26.41
N GLN A 22 -12.68 -6.12 25.74
CA GLN A 22 -11.60 -5.36 26.37
C GLN A 22 -12.05 -3.90 26.50
N SER A 23 -12.36 -3.48 27.72
CA SER A 23 -12.47 -2.07 28.09
C SER A 23 -11.05 -1.55 28.35
N SER A 24 -10.41 -0.98 27.32
CA SER A 24 -9.08 -0.41 27.44
C SER A 24 -9.16 0.97 28.08
N ALA A 25 -9.03 1.04 29.41
CA ALA A 25 -8.56 2.25 30.07
C ALA A 25 -7.09 2.46 29.67
N MET A 26 -6.71 3.70 29.38
CA MET A 26 -5.44 4.07 28.75
C MET A 26 -4.21 3.71 29.60
N GLY A 27 -3.69 2.49 29.45
CA GLY A 27 -2.38 2.08 29.94
C GLY A 27 -1.27 2.52 28.97
N HIS A 28 -0.27 3.26 29.47
CA HIS A 28 0.84 3.82 28.69
C HIS A 28 2.12 2.93 28.74
N GLY A 29 2.04 1.73 29.33
CA GLY A 29 3.20 0.86 29.60
C GLY A 29 3.00 -0.60 29.23
N PHE A 30 4.13 -1.30 29.00
CA PHE A 30 4.14 -2.75 28.79
C PHE A 30 3.59 -3.49 30.02
N GLY A 31 2.56 -4.31 29.81
CA GLY A 31 1.87 -5.06 30.87
C GLY A 31 0.38 -4.73 31.00
N GLU A 32 -0.05 -3.53 30.59
CA GLU A 32 -1.43 -3.04 30.76
C GLU A 32 -2.24 -2.98 29.46
N LEU A 33 -1.70 -3.44 28.33
CA LEU A 33 -2.30 -3.22 27.00
C LEU A 33 -3.56 -4.06 26.75
N ALA A 34 -3.48 -5.37 27.04
CA ALA A 34 -4.54 -6.33 26.70
C ALA A 34 -4.35 -7.64 27.47
N LYS A 35 -5.47 -8.24 27.87
CA LYS A 35 -5.49 -9.59 28.47
C LYS A 35 -5.64 -10.64 27.36
N VAL A 36 -4.51 -11.14 26.87
CA VAL A 36 -4.44 -12.19 25.85
C VAL A 36 -4.23 -13.55 26.53
N ARG A 37 -5.03 -14.56 26.15
CA ARG A 37 -4.92 -15.94 26.65
C ARG A 37 -4.86 -16.91 25.48
N GLY A 38 -4.02 -17.95 25.57
CA GLY A 38 -4.02 -19.07 24.62
C GLY A 38 -3.26 -18.86 23.30
N ILE A 39 -2.44 -17.81 23.16
CA ILE A 39 -1.61 -17.61 21.97
C ILE A 39 -0.21 -18.17 22.21
N VAL A 40 0.20 -19.16 21.40
CA VAL A 40 1.56 -19.71 21.39
C VAL A 40 2.30 -19.17 20.16
N THR A 41 3.38 -18.41 20.38
CA THR A 41 4.21 -17.88 19.28
C THR A 41 5.58 -18.55 19.28
N HIS A 42 5.96 -19.14 18.15
CA HIS A 42 7.29 -19.72 17.95
C HIS A 42 8.20 -18.72 17.22
N LYS A 43 9.44 -18.60 17.67
CA LYS A 43 10.45 -17.73 17.09
C LYS A 43 11.78 -18.48 17.01
N ILE A 44 12.58 -18.14 16.00
CA ILE A 44 13.93 -18.67 15.78
C ILE A 44 14.94 -17.55 16.06
N SER A 45 16.13 -17.88 16.56
CA SER A 45 17.21 -16.90 16.79
C SER A 45 17.59 -16.18 15.48
N PRO A 46 17.87 -14.86 15.51
CA PRO A 46 18.23 -14.10 14.31
C PRO A 46 19.52 -14.60 13.64
N PHE A 47 20.44 -15.21 14.40
CA PHE A 47 21.70 -15.74 13.87
C PHE A 47 21.52 -17.01 13.01
N GLU A 48 20.36 -17.66 13.11
CA GLU A 48 20.01 -18.84 12.32
C GLU A 48 19.16 -18.48 11.08
N GLN A 49 18.66 -17.24 11.02
CA GLN A 49 17.81 -16.78 9.93
C GLN A 49 18.63 -16.13 8.82
N ARG A 50 18.20 -16.34 7.57
CA ARG A 50 18.75 -15.60 6.43
C ARG A 50 18.03 -14.26 6.32
N ALA A 51 18.75 -13.15 6.52
CA ALA A 51 18.18 -11.80 6.49
C ALA A 51 17.39 -11.46 5.21
N PHE A 52 17.85 -11.97 4.05
CA PHE A 52 17.20 -11.77 2.75
C PHE A 52 16.65 -13.06 2.14
N ALA A 53 16.07 -13.93 2.96
CA ALA A 53 15.40 -15.13 2.46
C ALA A 53 14.31 -14.76 1.43
N ASN A 54 14.31 -15.43 0.28
CA ASN A 54 13.27 -15.32 -0.75
C ASN A 54 13.00 -13.90 -1.30
N TRP A 55 14.02 -13.05 -1.36
CA TRP A 55 13.88 -11.69 -1.88
C TRP A 55 13.25 -11.66 -3.29
N TRP A 56 13.85 -12.37 -4.23
CA TRP A 56 13.37 -12.40 -5.62
C TRP A 56 12.01 -13.09 -5.77
N THR A 57 11.80 -14.20 -5.07
CA THR A 57 10.60 -15.04 -5.24
C THR A 57 9.39 -14.56 -4.45
N LYS A 58 9.57 -13.83 -3.35
CA LYS A 58 8.48 -13.37 -2.47
C LYS A 58 8.40 -11.87 -2.33
N ALA A 59 9.52 -11.16 -2.22
CA ALA A 59 9.47 -9.71 -2.01
C ALA A 59 8.93 -8.99 -3.26
N ILE A 60 9.49 -9.29 -4.44
CA ILE A 60 9.11 -8.64 -5.71
C ILE A 60 7.62 -8.85 -6.08
N PRO A 61 7.07 -10.08 -6.14
CA PRO A 61 5.66 -10.24 -6.48
C PRO A 61 4.74 -9.61 -5.42
N ASN A 62 5.16 -9.56 -4.16
CA ASN A 62 4.38 -8.92 -3.10
C ASN A 62 4.41 -7.39 -3.18
N THR A 63 5.55 -6.78 -3.52
CA THR A 63 5.64 -5.32 -3.73
C THR A 63 4.85 -4.90 -4.97
N LEU A 64 4.95 -5.64 -6.08
CA LEU A 64 4.15 -5.37 -7.28
C LEU A 64 2.64 -5.49 -6.99
N ARG A 65 2.22 -6.51 -6.22
CA ARG A 65 0.82 -6.63 -5.78
C ARG A 65 0.37 -5.42 -4.96
N ARG A 66 1.24 -4.89 -4.08
CA ARG A 66 0.95 -3.69 -3.27
C ARG A 66 0.84 -2.44 -4.15
N ILE A 67 1.79 -2.21 -5.06
CA ILE A 67 1.77 -1.07 -5.98
C ILE A 67 0.50 -1.08 -6.83
N ARG A 68 0.16 -2.23 -7.42
CA ARG A 68 -1.04 -2.38 -8.24
C ARG A 68 -2.34 -2.07 -7.48
N SER A 69 -2.40 -2.38 -6.18
CA SER A 69 -3.59 -2.08 -5.37
C SER A 69 -3.78 -0.58 -5.08
N GLN A 70 -2.70 0.20 -5.15
CA GLN A 70 -2.71 1.63 -4.80
C GLN A 70 -2.64 2.55 -6.02
N ILE A 71 -2.23 2.03 -7.18
CA ILE A 71 -2.00 2.86 -8.38
C ILE A 71 -3.26 3.65 -8.80
N PHE A 72 -4.45 3.08 -8.65
CA PHE A 72 -5.70 3.76 -9.02
C PHE A 72 -6.17 4.80 -8.00
N ILE A 73 -5.64 4.77 -6.79
CA ILE A 73 -5.95 5.78 -5.77
C ILE A 73 -4.99 6.97 -5.94
N VAL A 74 -3.73 6.67 -6.23
CA VAL A 74 -2.66 7.66 -6.24
C VAL A 74 -2.47 8.30 -7.63
N ALA A 75 -2.53 7.52 -8.71
CA ALA A 75 -2.23 8.03 -10.05
C ALA A 75 -3.22 9.08 -10.58
N PRO A 76 -4.56 8.95 -10.41
CA PRO A 76 -5.49 9.92 -10.99
C PRO A 76 -5.25 11.38 -10.58
N PRO A 77 -5.09 11.75 -9.29
CA PRO A 77 -4.82 13.13 -8.93
C PRO A 77 -3.49 13.65 -9.48
N PHE A 78 -2.46 12.81 -9.58
CA PHE A 78 -1.17 13.21 -10.17
C PHE A 78 -1.27 13.45 -11.68
N VAL A 79 -2.00 12.59 -12.40
CA VAL A 79 -2.24 12.77 -13.84
C VAL A 79 -3.01 14.06 -14.10
N VAL A 80 -4.09 14.29 -13.35
CA VAL A 80 -4.87 15.53 -13.47
C VAL A 80 -4.01 16.75 -13.17
N GLY A 81 -3.23 16.73 -12.09
CA GLY A 81 -2.32 17.83 -11.74
C GLY A 81 -1.32 18.13 -12.85
N TYR A 82 -0.73 17.10 -13.47
CA TYR A 82 0.21 17.26 -14.58
C TYR A 82 -0.45 17.84 -15.84
N LEU A 83 -1.67 17.41 -16.15
CA LEU A 83 -2.42 17.94 -17.29
C LEU A 83 -2.77 19.42 -17.09
N VAL A 84 -3.23 19.80 -15.89
CA VAL A 84 -3.52 21.20 -15.55
C VAL A 84 -2.26 22.06 -15.65
N TYR A 85 -1.14 21.59 -15.12
CA TYR A 85 0.14 22.30 -15.19
C TYR A 85 0.54 22.60 -16.63
N ASN A 86 0.56 21.58 -17.50
CA ASN A 86 0.89 21.78 -18.92
C ASN A 86 -0.06 22.73 -19.64
N TYR A 87 -1.36 22.63 -19.34
CA TYR A 87 -2.36 23.51 -19.94
C TYR A 87 -2.13 24.97 -19.55
N VAL A 88 -1.89 25.25 -18.27
CA VAL A 88 -1.66 26.60 -17.77
C VAL A 88 -0.37 27.19 -18.36
N GLU A 89 0.72 26.42 -18.40
CA GLU A 89 2.01 26.88 -18.92
C GLU A 89 1.94 27.22 -20.43
N THR A 90 1.27 26.36 -21.20
CA THR A 90 1.07 26.59 -22.63
C THR A 90 0.19 27.81 -22.88
N LEU A 91 -0.93 27.97 -22.16
CA LEU A 91 -1.77 29.16 -22.26
C LEU A 91 -1.03 30.43 -21.85
N HIS A 92 -0.28 30.41 -20.75
CA HIS A 92 0.47 31.57 -20.29
C HIS A 92 1.47 32.03 -21.37
N THR A 93 2.17 31.09 -21.99
CA THR A 93 3.09 31.38 -23.10
C THR A 93 2.37 31.96 -24.32
N GLN A 94 1.17 31.49 -24.64
CA GLN A 94 0.39 32.01 -25.78
C GLN A 94 -0.17 33.42 -25.51
N LEU A 95 -0.69 33.66 -24.32
CA LEU A 95 -1.25 34.97 -23.93
C LEU A 95 -0.19 36.05 -23.78
N ASN A 96 1.04 35.69 -23.40
CA ASN A 96 2.16 36.62 -23.36
C ASN A 96 2.64 37.05 -24.75
N ARG A 97 2.21 36.38 -25.83
CA ARG A 97 2.52 36.80 -27.20
C ARG A 97 1.56 37.91 -27.63
N LYS A 98 2.12 38.93 -28.29
CA LYS A 98 1.33 40.00 -28.91
C LYS A 98 0.46 39.43 -30.02
N ASN A 99 -0.81 39.83 -30.06
CA ASN A 99 -1.72 39.46 -31.13
C ASN A 99 -1.60 40.48 -32.28
N PRO A 100 -1.28 40.07 -33.52
CA PRO A 100 -1.10 41.01 -34.63
C PRO A 100 -2.39 41.74 -35.03
N LYS A 101 -3.56 41.17 -34.74
CA LYS A 101 -4.87 41.74 -35.10
C LYS A 101 -5.20 43.03 -34.34
N ASP A 102 -4.54 43.27 -33.21
CA ASP A 102 -4.81 44.44 -32.38
C ASP A 102 -4.17 45.72 -32.97
N PHE A 103 -3.32 45.60 -33.99
CA PHE A 103 -2.60 46.71 -34.64
C PHE A 103 -3.14 47.06 -36.04
N GLU A 104 -4.23 46.45 -36.49
CA GLU A 104 -4.76 46.65 -37.86
C GLU A 104 -5.47 48.01 -38.05
N ASN A 105 -5.95 48.65 -36.97
CA ASN A 105 -6.72 49.91 -37.01
C ASN A 105 -6.07 51.08 -36.25
N ASP A 106 -4.77 50.99 -35.96
CA ASP A 106 -3.99 52.06 -35.33
C ASP A 106 -3.39 52.95 -36.44
N VAL A 107 -4.18 53.92 -36.91
CA VAL A 107 -3.82 54.98 -37.89
C VAL A 107 -4.09 56.33 -37.26
#